data_AF-A0A1D1Y0L8-F1
#
_entry.id   AF-A0A1D1Y0L8-F1
#
_cell.length_a   1.000
_cell.length_b   1.000
_cell.length_c   1.000
_cell.angle_alpha   90.00
_cell.angle_beta   90.00
_cell.angle_gamma   90.00
#
_symmetry.space_group_name_H-M   'P 1'
#
loop_
_entity.id
_entity.type
_entity.pdbx_description
1 polymer ?
#
loop_
_entity_poly.entity_id
_entity_poly.type
_entity_poly.pdbx_seq_one_letter_code
_entity_poly.pdbx_strand_id
1 'polypeptide(L)'
;MAATALLQLPAAGNGGFCRTHLAGLGSSRAGNSHAPKRTRTRCQSTSTKEVKAKRNLLDNASNLLTNLLSGGSLGSMPTAEGAVTDLFGRPLFFSLYDWFLEHGSVYKLAFGPKSFVVVSDPIVAKYILRENAFSYDKGVLADILEPIMGKGLIPADLDTWKQRRRVIAPGFHALYLEAMVKVFADCSSRTISKFEALLGNGSCKANGIELDLEAEFSSLALDIIGMGVFNYDFGSVTKESPVIKAVYGTLFEAEHRSTFYIPYWNLPFARWIIPRQRKFHRDLKVINECLDELISNAKETRQE
;
A
#
# COMPACT_ATOMS: atom_id res chain seq x y z
N MET A 1 39.65 -42.35 -24.48
CA MET A 1 39.01 -42.24 -25.80
C MET A 1 38.05 -41.07 -25.75
N ALA A 2 38.31 -40.04 -26.56
CA ALA A 2 37.41 -39.00 -27.13
C ALA A 2 36.33 -38.34 -26.24
N ALA A 3 35.98 -37.05 -26.32
CA ALA A 3 36.47 -35.84 -26.97
C ALA A 3 35.51 -34.70 -26.52
N THR A 4 36.07 -33.58 -26.06
CA THR A 4 35.77 -32.21 -26.49
C THR A 4 34.31 -31.72 -26.62
N ALA A 5 33.92 -30.73 -25.80
CA ALA A 5 33.26 -29.47 -26.24
C ALA A 5 33.11 -28.50 -25.04
N LEU A 6 34.08 -27.60 -24.89
CA LEU A 6 33.95 -26.32 -24.17
C LEU A 6 33.46 -25.28 -25.17
N LEU A 7 32.45 -24.48 -24.83
CA LEU A 7 32.22 -23.18 -25.47
C LEU A 7 31.73 -22.15 -24.45
N GLN A 8 32.52 -21.09 -24.37
CA GLN A 8 32.52 -19.93 -23.47
C GLN A 8 31.24 -19.07 -23.49
N LEU A 9 30.97 -18.48 -22.32
CA LEU A 9 30.18 -17.27 -22.08
C LEU A 9 30.78 -16.04 -22.80
N PRO A 10 29.98 -15.08 -23.30
CA PRO A 10 30.51 -13.82 -23.80
C PRO A 10 30.81 -12.83 -22.66
N ALA A 11 32.01 -12.25 -22.74
CA ALA A 11 32.55 -11.22 -21.87
C ALA A 11 32.01 -9.82 -22.21
N ALA A 12 32.03 -8.96 -21.20
CA ALA A 12 31.66 -7.55 -21.25
C ALA A 12 32.51 -6.74 -22.23
N GLY A 13 31.84 -5.96 -23.09
CA GLY A 13 32.45 -5.01 -24.02
C GLY A 13 32.58 -3.62 -23.39
N ASN A 14 33.82 -3.17 -23.26
CA ASN A 14 34.26 -1.86 -22.79
C ASN A 14 34.15 -0.85 -23.95
N GLY A 15 33.32 0.19 -23.83
CA GLY A 15 33.11 1.21 -24.87
C GLY A 15 33.66 2.57 -24.44
N GLY A 16 34.84 2.92 -24.94
CA GLY A 16 35.60 4.11 -24.60
C GLY A 16 35.04 5.43 -25.15
N PHE A 17 35.34 6.48 -24.39
CA PHE A 17 35.31 7.89 -24.76
C PHE A 17 36.06 8.14 -26.09
N CYS A 18 35.43 8.86 -27.03
CA CYS A 18 36.14 9.46 -28.15
C CYS A 18 35.74 10.92 -28.34
N ARG A 19 36.77 11.75 -28.40
CA ARG A 19 36.81 13.21 -28.38
C ARG A 19 37.17 13.66 -29.79
N THR A 20 36.36 14.47 -30.45
CA THR A 20 36.70 15.13 -31.73
C THR A 20 36.12 16.55 -31.71
N HIS A 21 36.96 17.57 -31.49
CA HIS A 21 37.81 18.32 -32.42
C HIS A 21 37.12 19.61 -32.91
N LEU A 22 37.70 20.72 -32.48
CA LEU A 22 37.40 22.11 -32.85
C LEU A 22 38.16 22.46 -34.14
N ALA A 23 37.44 22.98 -35.14
CA ALA A 23 37.88 23.86 -36.23
C ALA A 23 36.58 24.34 -36.92
N GLY A 24 36.31 25.59 -37.30
CA GLY A 24 37.14 26.75 -37.56
C GLY A 24 36.62 27.37 -38.87
N LEU A 25 36.29 28.67 -38.82
CA LEU A 25 36.07 29.62 -39.94
C LEU A 25 34.73 29.65 -40.71
N GLY A 26 34.21 30.88 -40.90
CA GLY A 26 33.67 31.30 -42.21
C GLY A 26 32.33 32.03 -42.23
N SER A 27 32.39 33.36 -42.37
CA SER A 27 31.32 34.33 -42.68
C SER A 27 30.42 33.98 -43.89
N SER A 28 29.10 34.26 -43.82
CA SER A 28 28.41 35.29 -44.65
C SER A 28 26.89 35.07 -44.83
N ARG A 29 26.25 36.20 -45.18
CA ARG A 29 24.83 36.58 -45.38
C ARG A 29 23.84 35.65 -46.12
N ALA A 30 22.57 35.82 -45.68
CA ALA A 30 21.30 35.98 -46.42
C ALA A 30 20.52 34.76 -46.95
N GLY A 31 19.25 34.69 -46.55
CA GLY A 31 18.13 34.44 -47.47
C GLY A 31 17.41 33.07 -47.43
N ASN A 32 16.10 33.14 -47.14
CA ASN A 32 15.00 32.23 -47.49
C ASN A 32 14.67 30.96 -46.66
N SER A 33 13.53 31.06 -45.98
CA SER A 33 12.38 30.14 -45.96
C SER A 33 12.61 28.63 -46.14
N HIS A 34 12.41 27.86 -45.07
CA HIS A 34 11.41 26.80 -44.96
C HIS A 34 11.51 26.10 -43.60
N ALA A 35 10.39 25.97 -42.88
CA ALA A 35 10.31 25.27 -41.60
C ALA A 35 10.19 23.73 -41.81
N PRO A 36 10.92 22.89 -41.05
CA PRO A 36 10.64 21.46 -41.01
C PRO A 36 9.77 21.08 -39.80
N LYS A 37 8.77 20.25 -40.09
CA LYS A 37 7.82 19.64 -39.14
C LYS A 37 8.55 18.75 -38.13
N ARG A 38 8.33 18.98 -36.84
CA ARG A 38 8.71 18.06 -35.76
C ARG A 38 7.46 17.30 -35.31
N THR A 39 7.40 16.01 -35.64
CA THR A 39 6.36 15.07 -35.21
C THR A 39 6.41 14.91 -33.69
N ARG A 40 5.34 15.37 -33.02
CA ARG A 40 5.09 15.16 -31.60
C ARG A 40 4.05 14.05 -31.51
N THR A 41 4.46 12.87 -31.05
CA THR A 41 3.56 11.73 -30.83
C THR A 41 2.54 12.12 -29.76
N ARG A 42 1.33 12.45 -30.23
CA ARG A 42 0.17 12.79 -29.42
C ARG A 42 -0.58 11.49 -29.15
N CYS A 43 -0.45 10.94 -27.94
CA CYS A 43 -1.39 9.94 -27.47
C CYS A 43 -2.77 10.60 -27.40
N GLN A 44 -3.62 10.28 -28.36
CA GLN A 44 -5.02 10.69 -28.34
C GLN A 44 -5.74 9.81 -27.32
N SER A 45 -6.15 10.42 -26.20
CA SER A 45 -7.18 9.85 -25.34
C SER A 45 -8.48 9.82 -26.13
N THR A 46 -9.01 8.63 -26.38
CA THR A 46 -10.37 8.45 -26.84
C THR A 46 -11.30 8.85 -25.70
N SER A 47 -11.83 10.07 -25.77
CA SER A 47 -12.94 10.53 -24.93
C SER A 47 -14.19 9.74 -25.27
N THR A 48 -14.37 8.56 -24.67
CA THR A 48 -15.70 7.97 -24.50
C THR A 48 -16.42 8.75 -23.41
N LYS A 49 -17.31 9.65 -23.82
CA LYS A 49 -18.32 10.24 -22.94
C LYS A 49 -19.30 9.13 -22.54
N GLU A 50 -19.03 8.44 -21.44
CA GLU A 50 -20.05 7.63 -20.81
C GLU A 50 -21.04 8.51 -20.04
N VAL A 51 -22.32 8.18 -20.20
CA VAL A 51 -23.47 8.91 -19.65
C VAL A 51 -23.49 8.71 -18.14
N LYS A 52 -23.39 9.84 -17.40
CA LYS A 52 -23.50 9.90 -15.92
C LYS A 52 -24.67 9.04 -15.41
N ALA A 53 -24.35 8.12 -14.50
CA ALA A 53 -25.31 7.26 -13.83
C ALA A 53 -26.38 8.06 -13.05
N LYS A 54 -27.58 7.46 -12.97
CA LYS A 54 -28.80 8.02 -12.37
C LYS A 54 -28.56 8.34 -10.89
N ARG A 55 -28.64 9.63 -10.53
CA ARG A 55 -28.42 10.17 -9.18
C ARG A 55 -29.40 9.58 -8.17
N ASN A 56 -28.90 9.06 -7.05
CA ASN A 56 -29.71 8.47 -5.98
C ASN A 56 -30.09 9.51 -4.91
N LEU A 57 -31.15 9.24 -4.14
CA LEU A 57 -31.67 10.12 -3.09
C LEU A 57 -30.63 10.44 -2.00
N LEU A 58 -29.72 9.49 -1.74
CA LEU A 58 -28.58 9.64 -0.83
C LEU A 58 -27.51 10.62 -1.37
N ASP A 59 -27.36 10.72 -2.69
CA ASP A 59 -26.40 11.63 -3.33
C ASP A 59 -26.84 13.08 -3.20
N ASN A 60 -28.16 13.34 -3.28
CA ASN A 60 -28.72 14.66 -3.04
C ASN A 60 -28.56 15.09 -1.56
N ALA A 61 -28.74 14.15 -0.62
CA ALA A 61 -28.58 14.41 0.81
C ALA A 61 -27.12 14.68 1.18
N SER A 62 -26.18 13.94 0.60
CA SER A 62 -24.74 14.15 0.85
C SER A 62 -24.27 15.49 0.30
N ASN A 63 -24.66 15.89 -0.91
CA ASN A 63 -24.33 17.20 -1.48
C ASN A 63 -24.90 18.37 -0.65
N LEU A 64 -26.11 18.22 -0.11
CA LEU A 64 -26.70 19.22 0.78
C LEU A 64 -25.91 19.36 2.09
N LEU A 65 -25.49 18.24 2.68
CA LEU A 65 -24.64 18.24 3.88
C LEU A 65 -23.24 18.79 3.59
N THR A 66 -22.64 18.45 2.45
CA THR A 66 -21.34 18.98 2.02
C THR A 66 -21.39 20.50 1.91
N ASN A 67 -22.43 21.05 1.27
CA ASN A 67 -22.61 22.50 1.14
C ASN A 67 -22.90 23.20 2.47
N LEU A 68 -23.61 22.53 3.39
CA LEU A 68 -23.89 23.05 4.73
C LEU A 68 -22.65 23.05 5.65
N LEU A 69 -21.78 22.04 5.52
CA LEU A 69 -20.64 21.81 6.41
C LEU A 69 -19.31 22.38 5.91
N SER A 70 -19.18 22.70 4.61
CA SER A 70 -17.92 23.15 3.98
C SER A 70 -17.54 24.61 4.28
N GLY A 71 -17.82 25.10 5.48
CA GLY A 71 -17.64 26.49 5.91
C GLY A 71 -16.36 27.18 5.40
N GLY A 72 -16.54 28.39 4.87
CA GLY A 72 -15.49 29.40 4.69
C GLY A 72 -14.71 29.36 3.37
N SER A 73 -14.90 30.39 2.54
CA SER A 73 -14.09 30.71 1.37
C SER A 73 -12.69 31.18 1.79
N LEU A 74 -11.71 30.27 1.76
CA LEU A 74 -10.28 30.61 1.72
C LEU A 74 -9.81 30.43 0.27
N GLY A 75 -9.00 31.36 -0.24
CA GLY A 75 -8.60 31.53 -1.66
C GLY A 75 -8.68 30.27 -2.53
N SER A 76 -9.38 30.40 -3.67
CA SER A 76 -9.98 29.33 -4.48
C SER A 76 -9.10 28.11 -4.76
N MET A 77 -9.01 27.18 -3.81
CA MET A 77 -8.54 25.82 -4.04
C MET A 77 -9.57 25.11 -4.93
N PRO A 78 -9.18 24.49 -6.05
CA PRO A 78 -10.11 23.76 -6.89
C PRO A 78 -10.76 22.65 -6.04
N THR A 79 -12.08 22.57 -6.09
CA THR A 79 -12.86 21.64 -5.26
C THR A 79 -13.52 20.62 -6.18
N ALA A 80 -13.18 19.34 -5.98
CA ALA A 80 -13.85 18.22 -6.59
C ALA A 80 -15.05 17.83 -5.71
N GLU A 81 -16.25 18.05 -6.24
CA GLU A 81 -17.53 17.64 -5.65
C GLU A 81 -18.12 16.47 -6.47
N GLY A 82 -18.66 15.45 -5.80
CA GLY A 82 -19.24 14.29 -6.47
C GLY A 82 -20.15 13.47 -5.57
N ALA A 83 -20.69 12.37 -6.12
CA ALA A 83 -21.46 11.42 -5.33
C ALA A 83 -20.51 10.52 -4.53
N VAL A 84 -20.90 10.17 -3.30
CA VAL A 84 -20.18 9.22 -2.45
C VAL A 84 -19.96 7.88 -3.16
N THR A 85 -20.90 7.48 -4.02
CA THR A 85 -20.82 6.27 -4.85
C THR A 85 -19.61 6.26 -5.78
N ASP A 86 -19.14 7.43 -6.23
CA ASP A 86 -17.97 7.56 -7.12
C ASP A 86 -16.66 7.23 -6.38
N LEU A 87 -16.70 7.25 -5.04
CA LEU A 87 -15.60 6.88 -4.15
C LEU A 87 -15.52 5.36 -3.89
N PHE A 88 -16.66 4.67 -3.95
CA PHE A 88 -16.79 3.26 -3.55
C PHE A 88 -17.12 2.30 -4.70
N GLY A 89 -17.44 2.80 -5.90
CA GLY A 89 -17.78 1.97 -7.07
C GLY A 89 -16.58 1.32 -7.76
N ARG A 90 -15.37 1.84 -7.52
CA ARG A 90 -14.10 1.33 -8.07
C ARG A 90 -12.96 1.62 -7.07
N PRO A 91 -11.77 1.03 -7.25
CA PRO A 91 -10.62 1.37 -6.42
C PRO A 91 -10.36 2.89 -6.42
N LEU A 92 -10.21 3.45 -5.22
CA LEU A 92 -10.16 4.89 -4.95
C LEU A 92 -9.16 5.65 -5.83
N PHE A 93 -8.00 5.04 -6.11
CA PHE A 93 -6.93 5.66 -6.87
C PHE A 93 -7.32 6.01 -8.32
N PHE A 94 -8.26 5.30 -8.94
CA PHE A 94 -8.76 5.67 -10.27
C PHE A 94 -9.54 6.99 -10.23
N SER A 95 -10.43 7.15 -9.24
CA SER A 95 -11.16 8.41 -9.06
C SER A 95 -10.24 9.57 -8.69
N LEU A 96 -9.26 9.33 -7.80
CA LEU A 96 -8.25 10.35 -7.47
C LEU A 96 -7.41 10.77 -8.68
N TYR A 97 -7.09 9.85 -9.60
CA TYR A 97 -6.34 10.14 -10.81
C TYR A 97 -7.16 10.97 -11.81
N ASP A 98 -8.44 10.63 -12.01
CA ASP A 98 -9.33 11.40 -12.89
C ASP A 98 -9.49 12.84 -12.36
N TRP A 99 -9.70 13.01 -11.05
CA TRP A 99 -9.78 14.35 -10.45
C TRP A 99 -8.45 15.10 -10.47
N PHE A 100 -7.32 14.40 -10.37
CA PHE A 100 -6.00 14.99 -10.56
C PHE A 100 -5.85 15.58 -11.98
N LEU A 101 -6.32 14.86 -13.01
CA LEU A 101 -6.29 15.36 -14.39
C LEU A 101 -7.21 16.57 -14.60
N GLU A 102 -8.34 16.62 -13.90
CA GLU A 102 -9.34 17.69 -14.02
C GLU A 102 -9.00 18.95 -13.20
N HIS A 103 -8.55 18.78 -11.95
CA HIS A 103 -8.41 19.84 -10.95
C HIS A 103 -6.95 20.21 -10.65
N GLY A 104 -5.99 19.43 -11.16
CA GLY A 104 -4.57 19.65 -10.97
C GLY A 104 -3.96 18.90 -9.78
N SER A 105 -2.75 19.28 -9.40
CA SER A 105 -1.91 18.54 -8.45
C SER A 105 -2.28 18.73 -6.97
N VAL A 106 -3.08 19.75 -6.63
CA VAL A 106 -3.59 19.96 -5.27
C VAL A 106 -5.04 20.43 -5.36
N TYR A 107 -5.94 19.67 -4.74
CA TYR A 107 -7.37 19.99 -4.76
C TYR A 107 -8.08 19.57 -3.47
N LYS A 108 -9.19 20.25 -3.18
CA LYS A 108 -10.11 19.89 -2.10
C LYS A 108 -11.04 18.80 -2.59
N LEU A 109 -11.14 17.73 -1.85
CA LEU A 109 -12.10 16.66 -2.05
C LEU A 109 -13.19 16.76 -0.99
N ALA A 110 -14.41 17.12 -1.39
CA ALA A 110 -15.52 17.36 -0.46
C ALA A 110 -16.61 16.31 -0.66
N PHE A 111 -16.60 15.24 0.16
CA PHE A 111 -17.61 14.18 0.14
C PHE A 111 -18.25 14.01 1.52
N GLY A 112 -19.52 14.39 1.65
CA GLY A 112 -20.27 14.25 2.89
C GLY A 112 -19.68 15.14 4.01
N PRO A 113 -19.63 14.67 5.27
CA PRO A 113 -19.18 15.48 6.40
C PRO A 113 -17.65 15.60 6.51
N LYS A 114 -16.87 14.89 5.70
CA LYS A 114 -15.40 14.92 5.73
C LYS A 114 -14.88 15.58 4.45
N SER A 115 -13.89 16.46 4.61
CA SER A 115 -13.15 17.04 3.49
C SER A 115 -11.69 16.63 3.55
N PHE A 116 -11.13 16.24 2.41
CA PHE A 116 -9.72 15.90 2.27
C PHE A 116 -9.02 16.90 1.36
N VAL A 117 -7.74 17.13 1.58
CA VAL A 117 -6.88 17.81 0.61
C VAL A 117 -6.06 16.73 -0.07
N VAL A 118 -6.25 16.53 -1.37
CA VAL A 118 -5.50 15.56 -2.14
C VAL A 118 -4.27 16.25 -2.70
N VAL A 119 -3.10 15.66 -2.44
CA VAL A 119 -1.81 16.19 -2.86
C VAL A 119 -1.13 15.18 -3.77
N SER A 120 -0.89 15.59 -5.02
CA SER A 120 -0.16 14.84 -6.05
C SER A 120 1.08 15.59 -6.54
N ASP A 121 1.38 16.76 -5.95
CA ASP A 121 2.59 17.53 -6.24
C ASP A 121 3.78 17.05 -5.39
N PRO A 122 4.95 16.73 -6.00
CA PRO A 122 6.09 16.21 -5.27
C PRO A 122 6.76 17.24 -4.33
N ILE A 123 6.68 18.53 -4.64
CA ILE A 123 7.23 19.60 -3.78
C ILE A 123 6.37 19.72 -2.53
N VAL A 124 5.05 19.74 -2.69
CA VAL A 124 4.10 19.79 -1.56
C VAL A 124 4.18 18.51 -0.74
N ALA A 125 4.27 17.34 -1.38
CA ALA A 125 4.43 16.06 -0.68
C ALA A 125 5.73 16.02 0.15
N LYS A 126 6.85 16.53 -0.40
CA LYS A 126 8.11 16.67 0.34
C LYS A 126 7.98 17.61 1.53
N TYR A 127 7.28 18.74 1.36
CA TYR A 127 7.03 19.67 2.46
C TYR A 127 6.27 19.00 3.60
N ILE A 128 5.16 18.30 3.28
CA ILE A 128 4.32 17.60 4.26
C ILE A 128 5.07 16.45 4.94
N LEU A 129 5.75 15.59 4.17
CA LEU A 129 6.32 14.34 4.69
C LEU A 129 7.72 14.49 5.28
N ARG A 130 8.43 15.60 4.99
CA ARG A 130 9.84 15.79 5.41
C ARG A 130 10.11 17.13 6.05
N GLU A 131 9.78 18.24 5.39
CA GLU A 131 10.22 19.58 5.85
C GLU A 131 9.40 20.08 7.03
N ASN A 132 8.10 19.76 7.06
CA ASN A 132 7.17 20.15 8.10
C ASN A 132 6.39 18.95 8.68
N ALA A 133 7.02 17.76 8.71
CA ALA A 133 6.38 16.50 9.09
C ALA A 133 5.71 16.50 10.47
N PHE A 134 6.27 17.24 11.44
CA PHE A 134 5.72 17.31 12.80
C PHE A 134 4.48 18.21 12.94
N SER A 135 4.10 18.94 11.88
CA SER A 135 2.86 19.72 11.84
C SER A 135 1.67 18.93 11.26
N TYR A 136 1.89 17.68 10.85
CA TYR A 136 0.85 16.82 10.28
C TYR A 136 0.73 15.53 11.08
N ASP A 137 -0.45 15.29 11.63
CA ASP A 137 -0.77 14.03 12.28
C ASP A 137 -1.15 12.95 11.27
N LYS A 138 -1.06 11.69 11.70
CA LYS A 138 -1.52 10.53 10.90
C LYS A 138 -3.04 10.53 10.72
N GLY A 139 -3.75 11.35 11.50
CA GLY A 139 -5.18 11.65 11.36
C GLY A 139 -6.03 10.38 11.32
N VAL A 140 -6.90 10.30 10.31
CA VAL A 140 -7.87 9.22 10.11
C VAL A 140 -7.22 7.83 10.16
N LEU A 141 -5.98 7.66 9.70
CA LEU A 141 -5.30 6.37 9.75
C LEU A 141 -5.02 5.91 11.19
N ALA A 142 -4.69 6.84 12.10
CA ALA A 142 -4.50 6.52 13.51
C ALA A 142 -5.83 6.08 14.15
N ASP A 143 -6.92 6.81 13.90
CA ASP A 143 -8.25 6.50 14.42
C ASP A 143 -8.75 5.10 14.00
N ILE A 144 -8.38 4.68 12.78
CA ILE A 144 -8.71 3.37 12.21
C ILE A 144 -7.96 2.23 12.90
N LEU A 145 -6.67 2.46 13.20
CA LEU A 145 -5.76 1.44 13.71
C LEU A 145 -5.72 1.37 15.23
N GLU A 146 -6.08 2.44 15.93
CA GLU A 146 -6.12 2.49 17.40
C GLU A 146 -6.97 1.36 18.02
N PRO A 147 -8.15 0.99 17.49
CA PRO A 147 -8.92 -0.13 18.03
C PRO A 147 -8.23 -1.50 17.92
N ILE A 148 -7.26 -1.65 17.01
CA ILE A 148 -6.52 -2.90 16.79
C ILE A 148 -5.22 -2.90 17.60
N MET A 149 -4.45 -1.82 17.51
CA MET A 149 -3.07 -1.76 18.03
C MET A 149 -2.96 -0.95 19.33
N GLY A 150 -4.07 -0.37 19.82
CA GLY A 150 -4.08 0.62 20.90
C GLY A 150 -3.17 1.79 20.57
N LYS A 151 -2.45 2.28 21.59
CA LYS A 151 -1.42 3.31 21.39
C LYS A 151 -0.22 2.81 20.58
N GLY A 152 0.01 1.50 20.44
CA GLY A 152 0.97 0.85 19.53
C GLY A 152 2.21 1.65 19.08
N LEU A 153 2.61 1.49 17.82
CA LEU A 153 3.63 2.35 17.19
C LEU A 153 2.97 3.27 16.15
N ILE A 154 2.01 2.75 15.39
CA ILE A 154 1.40 3.51 14.30
C ILE A 154 0.41 4.56 14.85
N PRO A 155 -0.53 4.25 15.77
CA PRO A 155 -1.49 5.23 16.27
C PRO A 155 -0.97 6.12 17.40
N ALA A 156 0.24 5.85 17.92
CA ALA A 156 0.82 6.60 19.05
C ALA A 156 0.96 8.10 18.76
N ASP A 157 0.76 8.89 19.81
CA ASP A 157 1.17 10.30 19.87
C ASP A 157 2.68 10.45 19.62
N LEU A 158 3.10 11.65 19.24
CA LEU A 158 4.46 11.91 18.77
C LEU A 158 5.53 11.50 19.81
N ASP A 159 5.29 11.73 21.09
CA ASP A 159 6.27 11.45 22.15
C ASP A 159 6.36 9.96 22.43
N THR A 160 5.22 9.27 22.54
CA THR A 160 5.16 7.81 22.66
C THR A 160 5.80 7.13 21.45
N TRP A 161 5.52 7.60 20.23
CA TRP A 161 6.10 7.07 19.01
C TRP A 161 7.61 7.27 18.97
N LYS A 162 8.12 8.46 19.29
CA LYS A 162 9.55 8.76 19.33
C LYS A 162 10.30 7.80 20.26
N GLN A 163 9.77 7.57 21.46
CA GLN A 163 10.37 6.66 22.43
C GLN A 163 10.38 5.21 21.92
N ARG A 164 9.23 4.69 21.48
CA ARG A 164 9.11 3.30 20.99
C ARG A 164 9.92 3.05 19.72
N ARG A 165 9.90 3.99 18.76
CA ARG A 165 10.65 3.89 17.50
C ARG A 165 12.15 3.84 17.76
N ARG A 166 12.66 4.61 18.73
CA ARG A 166 14.08 4.62 19.12
C ARG A 166 14.55 3.26 19.65
N VAL A 167 13.68 2.53 20.34
CA VAL A 167 13.99 1.17 20.86
C VAL A 167 13.93 0.12 19.76
N ILE A 168 12.95 0.21 18.86
CA ILE A 168 12.71 -0.81 17.82
C ILE A 168 13.68 -0.66 16.63
N ALA A 169 13.98 0.56 16.19
CA ALA A 169 14.75 0.79 14.97
C ALA A 169 16.14 0.12 14.94
N PRO A 170 16.92 0.10 16.04
CA PRO A 170 18.22 -0.60 16.09
C PRO A 170 18.13 -2.12 15.87
N GLY A 171 16.96 -2.74 16.06
CA GLY A 171 16.73 -4.16 15.77
C GLY A 171 16.94 -4.51 14.29
N PHE A 172 16.76 -3.54 13.39
CA PHE A 172 16.89 -3.72 11.93
C PHE A 172 18.28 -3.30 11.42
N HIS A 173 19.35 -3.72 12.08
CA HIS A 173 20.73 -3.46 11.66
C HIS A 173 21.19 -4.45 10.58
N ALA A 174 22.31 -4.14 9.90
CA ALA A 174 22.77 -4.89 8.73
C ALA A 174 23.00 -6.39 9.00
N LEU A 175 23.66 -6.75 10.11
CA LEU A 175 23.93 -8.14 10.47
C LEU A 175 22.63 -8.94 10.70
N TYR A 176 21.62 -8.32 11.30
CA TYR A 176 20.31 -8.94 11.44
C TYR A 176 19.67 -9.19 10.07
N LEU A 177 19.72 -8.20 9.16
CA LEU A 177 19.19 -8.38 7.81
C LEU A 177 19.92 -9.49 7.05
N GLU A 178 21.25 -9.58 7.16
CA GLU A 178 22.04 -10.67 6.58
C GLU A 178 21.64 -12.05 7.12
N ALA A 179 21.38 -12.15 8.43
CA ALA A 179 20.87 -13.38 9.03
C ALA A 179 19.46 -13.72 8.52
N MET A 180 18.59 -12.71 8.35
CA MET A 180 17.23 -12.89 7.85
C MET A 180 17.15 -13.33 6.39
N VAL A 181 18.15 -13.03 5.56
CA VAL A 181 18.20 -13.53 4.17
C VAL A 181 18.09 -15.07 4.12
N LYS A 182 18.70 -15.78 5.07
CA LYS A 182 18.59 -17.23 5.18
C LYS A 182 17.15 -17.67 5.49
N VAL A 183 16.52 -17.01 6.46
CA VAL A 183 15.12 -17.26 6.82
C VAL A 183 14.18 -17.02 5.63
N PHE A 184 14.43 -15.96 4.84
CA PHE A 184 13.64 -15.66 3.65
C PHE A 184 13.82 -16.74 2.58
N ALA A 185 15.04 -17.23 2.39
CA ALA A 185 15.33 -18.34 1.47
C ALA A 185 14.65 -19.63 1.91
N ASP A 186 14.70 -19.97 3.21
CA ASP A 186 14.07 -21.17 3.75
C ASP A 186 12.54 -21.12 3.61
N CYS A 187 11.91 -19.99 3.91
CA CYS A 187 10.48 -19.79 3.70
C CYS A 187 10.11 -19.90 2.22
N SER A 188 10.88 -19.28 1.34
CA SER A 188 10.67 -19.36 -0.11
C SER A 188 10.83 -20.78 -0.63
N SER A 189 11.82 -21.53 -0.12
CA SER A 189 12.04 -22.93 -0.48
C SER A 189 10.85 -23.80 -0.10
N ARG A 190 10.21 -23.57 1.07
CA ARG A 190 8.98 -24.28 1.47
C ARG A 190 7.85 -24.04 0.48
N THR A 191 7.65 -22.79 0.05
CA THR A 191 6.65 -22.46 -0.97
C THR A 191 6.95 -23.11 -2.32
N ILE A 192 8.22 -23.14 -2.74
CA ILE A 192 8.63 -23.84 -3.98
C ILE A 192 8.35 -25.33 -3.87
N SER A 193 8.72 -25.98 -2.76
CA SER A 193 8.45 -27.41 -2.55
C SER A 193 6.95 -27.72 -2.56
N LYS A 194 6.10 -26.82 -2.04
CA LYS A 194 4.64 -26.95 -2.16
C LYS A 194 4.22 -26.91 -3.63
N PHE A 195 4.74 -26.00 -4.43
CA PHE A 195 4.40 -25.91 -5.86
C PHE A 195 4.88 -27.14 -6.63
N GLU A 196 6.10 -27.62 -6.36
CA GLU A 196 6.63 -28.85 -6.95
C GLU A 196 5.77 -30.07 -6.59
N ALA A 197 5.32 -30.18 -5.34
CA ALA A 197 4.42 -31.26 -4.91
C ALA A 197 3.05 -31.20 -5.62
N LEU A 198 2.50 -30.00 -5.81
CA LEU A 198 1.28 -29.82 -6.58
C LEU A 198 1.49 -30.26 -8.04
N LEU A 199 2.57 -29.83 -8.68
CA LEU A 199 2.93 -30.21 -10.05
C LEU A 199 3.17 -31.72 -10.20
N GLY A 200 3.88 -32.35 -9.26
CA GLY A 200 4.17 -33.78 -9.25
C GLY A 200 2.92 -34.65 -9.07
N ASN A 201 1.95 -34.19 -8.29
CA ASN A 201 0.65 -34.87 -8.12
C ASN A 201 -0.32 -34.60 -9.29
N GLY A 202 -0.07 -33.56 -10.09
CA GLY A 202 -0.89 -33.13 -11.22
C GLY A 202 -0.61 -33.85 -12.55
N SER A 203 0.48 -34.61 -12.66
CA SER A 203 0.92 -35.23 -13.92
C SER A 203 -0.05 -36.28 -14.50
N CYS A 204 -1.11 -36.64 -13.78
CA CYS A 204 -2.12 -37.61 -14.20
C CYS A 204 -3.45 -36.99 -14.66
N LYS A 205 -3.63 -35.66 -14.59
CA LYS A 205 -4.83 -34.99 -15.11
C LYS A 205 -4.42 -34.09 -16.28
N ALA A 206 -5.03 -34.31 -17.44
CA ALA A 206 -4.78 -33.57 -18.69
C ALA A 206 -5.09 -32.06 -18.63
N ASN A 207 -5.53 -31.55 -17.46
CA ASN A 207 -5.84 -30.16 -17.23
C ASN A 207 -4.79 -29.62 -16.26
N GLY A 208 -4.05 -28.58 -16.65
CA GLY A 208 -3.05 -27.93 -15.81
C GLY A 208 -3.60 -27.47 -14.47
N ILE A 209 -2.70 -27.12 -13.55
CA ILE A 209 -3.05 -26.62 -12.23
C ILE A 209 -3.17 -25.11 -12.28
N GLU A 210 -4.33 -24.58 -11.92
CA GLU A 210 -4.52 -23.15 -11.66
C GLU A 210 -4.17 -22.87 -10.19
N LEU A 211 -3.34 -21.85 -9.96
CA LEU A 211 -2.86 -21.46 -8.65
C LEU A 211 -3.05 -19.96 -8.46
N ASP A 212 -3.63 -19.57 -7.33
CA ASP A 212 -3.75 -18.17 -6.93
C ASP A 212 -2.46 -17.70 -6.24
N LEU A 213 -1.60 -17.00 -7.00
CA LEU A 213 -0.34 -16.50 -6.49
C LEU A 213 -0.50 -15.38 -5.45
N GLU A 214 -1.62 -14.66 -5.41
CA GLU A 214 -1.84 -13.60 -4.43
C GLU A 214 -1.97 -14.20 -3.02
N ALA A 215 -2.77 -15.27 -2.89
CA ALA A 215 -2.92 -16.01 -1.64
C ALA A 215 -1.62 -16.68 -1.19
N GLU A 216 -0.86 -17.25 -2.13
CA GLU A 216 0.42 -17.91 -1.85
C GLU A 216 1.49 -16.93 -1.38
N PHE A 217 1.63 -15.77 -2.05
CA PHE A 217 2.58 -14.74 -1.62
C PHE A 217 2.16 -14.07 -0.32
N SER A 218 0.86 -13.92 -0.07
CA SER A 218 0.36 -13.42 1.22
C SER A 218 0.75 -14.36 2.37
N SER A 219 0.64 -15.68 2.16
CA SER A 219 1.06 -16.69 3.12
C SER A 219 2.59 -16.68 3.31
N LEU A 220 3.36 -16.66 2.23
CA LEU A 220 4.83 -16.57 2.30
C LEU A 220 5.29 -15.32 3.09
N ALA A 221 4.72 -14.15 2.79
CA ALA A 221 5.07 -12.91 3.48
C ALA A 221 4.76 -12.98 4.98
N LEU A 222 3.68 -13.68 5.36
CA LEU A 222 3.33 -13.89 6.75
C LEU A 222 4.32 -14.81 7.47
N ASP A 223 4.71 -15.93 6.86
CA ASP A 223 5.71 -16.83 7.47
C ASP A 223 7.06 -16.11 7.62
N ILE A 224 7.43 -15.27 6.64
CA ILE A 224 8.63 -14.43 6.70
C ILE A 224 8.56 -13.44 7.87
N ILE A 225 7.46 -12.70 8.05
CA ILE A 225 7.37 -11.73 9.15
C ILE A 225 7.24 -12.44 10.51
N GLY A 226 6.60 -13.62 10.56
CA GLY A 226 6.52 -14.46 11.75
C GLY A 226 7.89 -14.90 12.24
N MET A 227 8.67 -15.48 11.34
CA MET A 227 10.03 -15.93 11.66
C MET A 227 10.97 -14.76 11.92
N GLY A 228 10.86 -13.68 11.15
CA GLY A 228 11.71 -12.51 11.33
C GLY A 228 11.44 -11.81 12.67
N VAL A 229 10.20 -11.39 12.91
CA VAL A 229 9.89 -10.53 14.07
C VAL A 229 9.73 -11.33 15.36
N PHE A 230 9.13 -12.52 15.29
CA PHE A 230 8.75 -13.28 16.48
C PHE A 230 9.52 -14.58 16.65
N ASN A 231 10.39 -14.95 15.69
CA ASN A 231 10.98 -16.27 15.60
C ASN A 231 9.93 -17.39 15.72
N TYR A 232 8.76 -17.17 15.08
CA TYR A 232 7.61 -18.05 15.14
C TYR A 232 7.13 -18.44 13.74
N ASP A 233 7.02 -19.74 13.50
CA ASP A 233 6.53 -20.28 12.24
C ASP A 233 4.99 -20.39 12.28
N PHE A 234 4.31 -19.52 11.53
CA PHE A 234 2.87 -19.61 11.38
C PHE A 234 2.43 -20.82 10.56
N GLY A 235 3.35 -21.40 9.77
CA GLY A 235 3.06 -22.52 8.87
C GLY A 235 1.99 -22.21 7.82
N SER A 236 1.80 -20.92 7.51
CA SER A 236 0.68 -20.43 6.71
C SER A 236 0.71 -20.92 5.26
N VAL A 237 1.90 -21.21 4.73
CA VAL A 237 2.08 -21.84 3.42
C VAL A 237 1.38 -23.21 3.35
N THR A 238 1.32 -23.95 4.46
CA THR A 238 0.71 -25.29 4.52
C THR A 238 -0.74 -25.30 5.00
N LYS A 239 -1.07 -24.46 5.98
CA LYS A 239 -2.40 -24.38 6.59
C LYS A 239 -2.68 -22.96 7.03
N GLU A 240 -3.83 -22.41 6.66
CA GLU A 240 -4.27 -21.12 7.21
C GLU A 240 -4.35 -21.19 8.74
N SER A 241 -3.47 -20.44 9.42
CA SER A 241 -3.52 -20.31 10.87
C SER A 241 -4.76 -19.48 11.28
N PRO A 242 -5.48 -19.88 12.35
CA PRO A 242 -6.60 -19.11 12.88
C PRO A 242 -6.27 -17.64 13.18
N VAL A 243 -5.01 -17.35 13.52
CA VAL A 243 -4.50 -16.00 13.80
C VAL A 243 -4.58 -15.12 12.54
N ILE A 244 -4.29 -15.68 11.37
CA ILE A 244 -4.30 -14.97 10.08
C ILE A 244 -5.71 -14.49 9.77
N LYS A 245 -6.67 -15.41 9.88
CA LYS A 245 -8.08 -15.12 9.66
C LYS A 245 -8.59 -14.05 10.64
N ALA A 246 -8.11 -14.08 11.88
CA ALA A 246 -8.41 -13.06 12.86
C ALA A 246 -7.81 -11.70 12.46
N VAL A 247 -6.55 -11.64 12.01
CA VAL A 247 -5.90 -10.41 11.53
C VAL A 247 -6.70 -9.79 10.38
N TYR A 248 -7.01 -10.56 9.33
CA TYR A 248 -7.84 -10.06 8.23
C TYR A 248 -9.21 -9.59 8.72
N GLY A 249 -9.86 -10.35 9.61
CA GLY A 249 -11.14 -9.98 10.22
C GLY A 249 -11.09 -8.63 10.94
N THR A 250 -10.01 -8.35 11.67
CA THR A 250 -9.82 -7.06 12.35
C THR A 250 -9.54 -5.92 11.37
N LEU A 251 -8.74 -6.15 10.32
CA LEU A 251 -8.42 -5.15 9.30
C LEU A 251 -9.66 -4.72 8.51
N PHE A 252 -10.50 -5.68 8.08
CA PHE A 252 -11.77 -5.36 7.41
C PHE A 252 -12.74 -4.60 8.32
N GLU A 253 -12.69 -4.84 9.63
CA GLU A 253 -13.49 -4.07 10.58
C GLU A 253 -12.97 -2.64 10.72
N ALA A 254 -11.66 -2.45 10.83
CA ALA A 254 -11.05 -1.14 10.86
C ALA A 254 -11.37 -0.32 9.59
N GLU A 255 -11.27 -0.93 8.42
CA GLU A 255 -11.64 -0.29 7.15
C GLU A 255 -13.12 0.12 7.13
N HIS A 256 -14.02 -0.75 7.61
CA HIS A 256 -15.43 -0.40 7.71
C HIS A 256 -15.68 0.77 8.66
N ARG A 257 -15.00 0.80 9.81
CA ARG A 257 -15.11 1.93 10.75
C ARG A 257 -14.58 3.23 10.16
N SER A 258 -13.63 3.17 9.24
CA SER A 258 -13.10 4.35 8.55
C SER A 258 -14.10 5.02 7.60
N THR A 259 -14.86 4.17 6.90
CA THR A 259 -15.74 4.56 5.79
C THR A 259 -17.15 4.87 6.28
N PHE A 260 -17.56 4.31 7.41
CA PHE A 260 -18.90 4.46 7.93
C PHE A 260 -19.12 5.80 8.66
N TYR A 261 -20.23 6.48 8.34
CA TYR A 261 -20.50 7.85 8.81
C TYR A 261 -20.87 7.95 10.29
N ILE A 262 -21.51 6.92 10.86
CA ILE A 262 -22.05 6.95 12.22
C ILE A 262 -21.24 5.99 13.10
N PRO A 263 -20.50 6.48 14.12
CA PRO A 263 -19.65 5.63 14.96
C PRO A 263 -20.46 4.83 15.99
N TYR A 264 -21.32 3.92 15.51
CA TYR A 264 -22.20 3.10 16.35
C TYR A 264 -21.43 2.16 17.29
N TRP A 265 -20.16 1.88 16.98
CA TRP A 265 -19.26 1.09 17.82
C TRP A 265 -18.93 1.75 19.17
N ASN A 266 -19.15 3.07 19.30
CA ASN A 266 -18.97 3.80 20.56
C ASN A 266 -20.19 3.71 21.49
N LEU A 267 -21.32 3.15 21.02
CA LEU A 267 -22.53 3.08 21.84
C LEU A 267 -22.39 2.00 22.93
N PRO A 268 -22.84 2.29 24.17
CA PRO A 268 -22.92 1.26 25.21
C PRO A 268 -23.81 0.13 24.70
N PHE A 269 -23.41 -1.13 24.94
CA PHE A 269 -24.08 -2.36 24.47
C PHE A 269 -23.95 -2.75 22.99
N ALA A 270 -23.40 -1.89 22.11
CA ALA A 270 -23.19 -2.24 20.69
C ALA A 270 -22.34 -3.51 20.52
N ARG A 271 -21.34 -3.69 21.40
CA ARG A 271 -20.51 -4.90 21.47
C ARG A 271 -21.32 -6.17 21.68
N TRP A 272 -22.41 -6.09 22.44
CA TRP A 272 -23.28 -7.23 22.71
C TRP A 272 -24.37 -7.36 21.66
N ILE A 273 -24.94 -6.31 21.11
CA ILE A 273 -26.07 -6.47 20.17
C ILE A 273 -25.58 -6.85 18.77
N ILE A 274 -24.45 -6.29 18.33
CA ILE A 274 -24.02 -6.34 16.94
C ILE A 274 -23.06 -7.52 16.72
N PRO A 275 -23.42 -8.52 15.88
CA PRO A 275 -22.58 -9.71 15.65
C PRO A 275 -21.19 -9.38 15.11
N ARG A 276 -21.09 -8.33 14.27
CA ARG A 276 -19.84 -7.82 13.70
C ARG A 276 -18.87 -7.34 14.78
N GLN A 277 -19.37 -6.61 15.78
CA GLN A 277 -18.57 -6.17 16.92
C GLN A 277 -18.15 -7.35 17.80
N ARG A 278 -19.02 -8.33 18.04
CA ARG A 278 -18.65 -9.56 18.77
C ARG A 278 -17.52 -10.32 18.07
N LYS A 279 -17.60 -10.45 16.75
CA LYS A 279 -16.57 -11.10 15.93
C LYS A 279 -15.23 -10.35 16.05
N PHE A 280 -15.23 -9.03 15.87
CA PHE A 280 -14.02 -8.21 16.03
C PHE A 280 -13.31 -8.42 17.37
N HIS A 281 -14.07 -8.45 18.48
CA HIS A 281 -13.47 -8.67 19.81
C HIS A 281 -12.97 -10.11 20.00
N ARG A 282 -13.60 -11.10 19.35
CA ARG A 282 -13.11 -12.48 19.36
C ARG A 282 -11.80 -12.60 18.58
N ASP A 283 -11.75 -11.98 17.40
CA ASP A 283 -10.57 -12.00 16.54
C ASP A 283 -9.40 -11.27 17.22
N LEU A 284 -9.63 -10.10 17.84
CA LEU A 284 -8.63 -9.43 18.67
C LEU A 284 -8.14 -10.27 19.84
N LYS A 285 -9.03 -11.03 20.49
CA LYS A 285 -8.66 -11.90 21.60
C LYS A 285 -7.67 -12.98 21.13
N VAL A 286 -7.95 -13.63 19.99
CA VAL A 286 -7.05 -14.64 19.40
C VAL A 286 -5.67 -14.05 19.08
N ILE A 287 -5.64 -12.83 18.51
CA ILE A 287 -4.37 -12.16 18.18
C ILE A 287 -3.57 -11.86 19.45
N ASN A 288 -4.22 -11.26 20.46
CA ASN A 288 -3.54 -10.89 21.71
C ASN A 288 -3.07 -12.12 22.49
N GLU A 289 -3.86 -13.19 22.57
CA GLU A 289 -3.44 -14.43 23.23
C GLU A 289 -2.21 -15.04 22.55
N CYS A 290 -2.17 -15.04 21.21
CA CYS A 290 -1.00 -15.49 20.47
C CYS A 290 0.23 -14.60 20.74
N LEU A 291 0.07 -13.27 20.71
CA LEU A 291 1.17 -12.35 20.98
C LEU A 291 1.67 -12.48 22.43
N ASP A 292 0.79 -12.62 23.40
CA ASP A 292 1.13 -12.77 24.81
C ASP A 292 1.94 -14.05 25.05
N GLU A 293 1.55 -15.15 24.39
CA GLU A 293 2.31 -16.42 24.41
C GLU A 293 3.72 -16.24 23.84
N LEU A 294 3.85 -15.60 22.66
CA LEU A 294 5.14 -15.34 22.03
C LEU A 294 6.03 -14.44 22.90
N ILE A 295 5.45 -13.42 23.52
CA ILE A 295 6.16 -12.51 24.42
C ILE A 295 6.61 -13.26 25.68
N SER A 296 5.78 -14.15 26.26
CA SER A 296 6.16 -14.96 27.42
C SER A 296 7.32 -15.88 27.06
N ASN A 297 7.21 -16.62 25.97
CA ASN A 297 8.24 -17.53 25.48
C ASN A 297 9.58 -16.80 25.23
N ALA A 298 9.53 -15.61 24.62
CA ALA A 298 10.71 -14.80 24.39
C ALA A 298 11.35 -14.26 25.67
N LYS A 299 10.55 -13.96 26.70
CA LYS A 299 11.07 -13.55 28.02
C LYS A 299 11.71 -14.71 28.78
N GLU A 300 11.13 -15.91 28.69
CA GLU A 300 11.62 -17.11 29.35
C GLU A 300 12.89 -17.66 28.71
N THR A 301 12.98 -17.63 27.38
CA THR A 301 14.14 -18.12 26.62
C THR A 301 15.29 -17.11 26.54
N ARG A 302 15.11 -15.91 27.10
CA ARG A 302 16.14 -14.88 27.13
C ARG A 302 17.33 -15.35 27.97
N GLN A 303 18.41 -15.72 27.30
CA GLN A 303 19.72 -15.87 27.94
C GLN A 303 20.31 -14.48 28.12
N GLU A 304 20.50 -14.06 29.37
CA GLU A 304 21.14 -12.78 29.73
C GLU A 304 22.66 -12.82 29.51
#